data_AF-A0AAP0MDJ1-F1
#
_entry.id   AF-A0AAP0MDJ1-F1
#
_cell.length_a   1.000
_cell.length_b   1.000
_cell.length_c   1.000
_cell.angle_alpha   90.00
_cell.angle_beta   90.00
_cell.angle_gamma   90.00
#
_symmetry.space_group_name_H-M   'P 1'
#
loop_
_entity.id
_entity.type
_entity.pdbx_description
1 polymer ?
#
loop_
_entity_poly.entity_id
_entity_poly.type
_entity_poly.pdbx_seq_one_letter_code
_entity_poly.pdbx_strand_id
1 'polypeptide(L)'
;MGLLQPDPFLNELTSMFERNRDKGSVWVTFKRSSMKSKSQKNKMATAGEPVEYRCLIRATDGKQKISTTVCFFFPSIFQAQC
;
A
#
# COMPACT_ATOMS: atom_id res chain seq x y z
N MET A 1 8.31 -3.77 -8.62
CA MET A 1 7.21 -3.38 -7.71
C MET A 1 7.03 -1.88 -7.86
N GLY A 2 5.93 -1.46 -8.49
CA GLY A 2 5.63 -0.03 -8.69
C GLY A 2 4.82 0.54 -7.53
N LEU A 3 5.13 1.77 -7.13
CA LEU A 3 4.28 2.54 -6.21
C LEU A 3 3.27 3.33 -7.03
N LEU A 4 2.00 2.96 -6.93
CA LEU A 4 0.89 3.56 -7.66
C LEU A 4 0.11 4.52 -6.75
N GLN A 5 -0.52 5.52 -7.37
CA GLN A 5 -1.58 6.29 -6.73
C GLN A 5 -2.77 5.37 -6.38
N PRO A 6 -3.65 5.77 -5.45
CA PRO A 6 -4.77 4.94 -5.01
C PRO A 6 -5.70 4.49 -6.15
N ASP A 7 -6.09 5.39 -7.06
CA ASP A 7 -7.07 5.04 -8.11
C ASP A 7 -6.50 4.06 -9.14
N PRO A 8 -5.27 4.26 -9.69
CA PRO A 8 -4.65 3.25 -10.55
C PRO A 8 -4.39 1.92 -9.83
N PHE A 9 -4.11 1.95 -8.53
CA PHE A 9 -3.93 0.74 -7.72
C PHE A 9 -5.21 -0.09 -7.66
N LEU A 10 -6.36 0.54 -7.45
CA LEU A 10 -7.66 -0.14 -7.41
C LEU A 10 -8.00 -0.77 -8.77
N ASN A 11 -7.77 -0.07 -9.88
CA ASN A 11 -7.99 -0.62 -11.21
C ASN A 11 -7.11 -1.84 -11.52
N GLU A 12 -5.81 -1.75 -11.20
CA GLU A 12 -4.88 -2.88 -11.33
C GLU A 12 -5.25 -4.04 -10.40
N LEU A 13 -5.69 -3.75 -9.17
CA LEU A 13 -6.12 -4.76 -8.21
C LEU A 13 -7.35 -5.53 -8.72
N THR A 14 -8.37 -4.82 -9.22
CA THR A 14 -9.55 -5.42 -9.83
C THR A 14 -9.16 -6.28 -11.03
N SER A 15 -8.31 -5.75 -11.92
CA SER A 15 -7.80 -6.50 -13.07
C SER A 15 -7.04 -7.77 -12.64
N MET A 16 -6.32 -7.72 -11.52
CA MET A 16 -5.60 -8.87 -10.97
C MET A 16 -6.55 -9.95 -10.46
N PHE A 17 -7.66 -9.58 -9.81
CA PHE A 17 -8.70 -10.51 -9.39
C PHE A 17 -9.46 -11.12 -10.58
N GLU A 18 -9.77 -10.32 -11.60
CA GLU A 18 -10.42 -10.81 -12.82
C GLU A 18 -9.57 -11.85 -13.55
N ARG A 19 -8.26 -11.59 -13.70
CA ARG A 19 -7.31 -12.53 -14.35
C ARG A 19 -7.11 -13.84 -13.60
N ASN A 20 -7.25 -13.83 -12.27
CA ASN A 20 -7.02 -14.99 -11.41
C ASN A 20 -8.34 -15.61 -10.89
N ARG A 21 -9.48 -15.31 -11.53
CA ARG A 21 -10.81 -15.72 -11.08
C ARG A 21 -11.01 -17.24 -11.05
N ASP A 22 -10.55 -17.95 -12.09
CA ASP A 22 -10.77 -19.39 -12.21
C ASP A 22 -9.67 -20.21 -11.53
N LYS A 23 -8.42 -19.76 -11.65
CA LYS A 23 -7.24 -20.38 -11.03
C LYS A 23 -6.22 -19.30 -10.66
N GLY A 24 -5.84 -19.28 -9.40
CA GLY A 24 -4.80 -18.40 -8.89
C GLY A 24 -5.06 -17.99 -7.46
N SER A 25 -4.10 -17.27 -6.89
CA SER A 25 -4.21 -16.65 -5.57
C SER A 25 -3.68 -15.24 -5.67
N VAL A 26 -4.41 -14.28 -5.12
CA VAL A 26 -3.97 -12.90 -4.98
C VAL A 26 -3.65 -12.66 -3.50
N TRP A 27 -2.41 -12.29 -3.21
CA TRP A 27 -1.99 -11.93 -1.87
C TRP A 27 -2.01 -10.42 -1.71
N VAL A 28 -2.78 -9.95 -0.73
CA VAL A 28 -2.80 -8.54 -0.34
C VAL A 28 -2.23 -8.41 1.07
N THR A 29 -1.28 -7.50 1.26
CA THR A 29 -0.64 -7.23 2.55
C THR A 29 -0.79 -5.77 2.91
N PHE A 30 -1.31 -5.52 4.11
CA PHE A 30 -1.41 -4.20 4.71
C PHE A 30 -0.35 -4.07 5.79
N LYS A 31 0.51 -3.04 5.70
CA LYS A 31 1.58 -2.80 6.67
C LYS A 31 1.63 -1.33 7.05
N ARG A 32 1.59 -1.04 8.36
CA ARG A 32 1.89 0.29 8.88
C ARG A 32 3.36 0.62 8.61
N SER A 33 3.62 1.69 7.86
CA SER A 33 4.95 2.11 7.45
C SER A 33 5.10 3.60 7.63
N SER A 34 6.23 4.04 8.18
CA SER A 34 6.59 5.46 8.16
C SER A 34 7.23 5.89 6.83
N MET A 35 7.39 4.96 5.87
CA MET A 35 8.12 5.15 4.60
C MET A 35 9.59 5.60 4.72
N LYS A 36 10.05 5.88 5.94
CA LYS A 36 11.43 6.26 6.27
C LYS A 36 12.28 5.05 6.61
N SER A 37 13.52 5.06 6.16
CA SER A 37 14.54 4.08 6.55
C SER A 37 14.87 4.20 8.05
N LYS A 38 15.52 3.18 8.63
CA LYS A 38 15.97 3.23 10.04
C LYS A 38 16.84 4.46 10.33
N SER A 39 17.75 4.80 9.41
CA SER A 39 18.62 5.98 9.57
C SER A 39 17.85 7.30 9.55
N GLN A 40 16.81 7.40 8.71
CA GLN A 40 15.94 8.58 8.68
C GLN A 40 15.08 8.70 9.94
N LYS A 41 14.60 7.59 10.51
CA LYS A 41 13.86 7.61 11.78
C LYS A 41 14.74 8.07 12.94
N ASN A 42 15.98 7.62 13.01
CA ASN A 42 16.91 8.05 14.06
C ASN A 42 17.17 9.57 13.98
N LYS A 43 17.36 10.11 12.76
CA LYS A 43 17.52 11.55 12.56
C LYS A 43 16.28 12.36 12.99
N MET A 44 15.09 11.88 12.66
CA MET A 44 13.82 12.52 13.07
C MET A 44 13.61 12.45 14.58
N ALA A 45 13.97 11.33 15.22
CA ALA A 45 13.90 11.19 16.67
C ALA A 45 14.84 12.16 17.39
N THR A 46 16.06 12.35 16.87
CA THR A 46 17.02 13.35 17.40
C THR A 46 16.54 14.79 17.17
N ALA A 47 15.84 15.04 16.05
CA ALA A 47 15.32 16.36 15.71
C ALA A 47 13.95 16.69 16.35
N GLY A 48 13.31 15.73 17.04
CA GLY A 48 11.98 15.93 17.65
C GLY A 48 10.83 16.00 16.64
N GLU A 49 11.06 15.61 15.38
CA GLU A 49 10.07 15.72 14.30
C GLU A 49 9.02 14.59 14.38
N PRO A 50 7.72 14.91 14.22
CA PRO A 50 6.66 13.91 14.27
C PRO A 50 6.76 12.93 13.08
N VAL A 51 6.71 11.63 13.38
CA VAL A 51 6.74 10.59 12.35
C VAL A 51 5.33 10.36 11.81
N GLU A 52 5.09 10.84 10.59
CA GLU A 52 3.84 10.53 9.87
C GLU A 52 3.81 9.03 9.52
N TYR A 53 2.83 8.31 10.05
CA TYR A 53 2.58 6.92 9.72
C TYR A 53 1.56 6.80 8.60
N ARG A 54 1.87 5.97 7.61
CA ARG A 54 1.00 5.65 6.48
C ARG A 54 0.74 4.15 6.42
N CYS A 55 -0.31 3.74 5.72
CA CYS A 55 -0.56 2.35 5.41
C CYS A 55 0.03 2.02 4.04
N LEU A 56 0.96 1.07 4.00
CA LEU A 56 1.50 0.51 2.77
C LEU A 56 0.70 -0.74 2.42
N ILE A 57 0.02 -0.70 1.29
CA ILE A 57 -0.74 -1.83 0.73
C ILE A 57 0.08 -2.42 -0.41
N ARG A 58 0.21 -3.74 -0.44
CA ARG A 58 0.89 -4.48 -1.50
C ARG A 58 -0.02 -5.59 -2.00
N ALA A 59 -0.16 -5.73 -3.31
CA ALA A 59 -0.87 -6.84 -3.91
C ALA A 59 0.01 -7.58 -4.93
N THR A 60 -0.13 -8.90 -4.99
CA THR A 60 0.61 -9.76 -5.91
C THR A 60 -0.17 -11.02 -6.25
N ASP A 61 -0.18 -11.41 -7.52
CA ASP A 61 -0.69 -12.71 -8.00
C ASP A 61 0.44 -13.74 -8.21
N GLY A 62 1.67 -13.37 -7.82
CA GLY A 62 2.88 -14.16 -8.02
C GLY A 62 3.65 -13.77 -9.28
N LYS A 63 3.00 -13.10 -10.24
CA LYS A 63 3.62 -12.57 -11.46
C LYS A 63 3.80 -11.06 -11.37
N GLN A 64 2.71 -10.34 -11.11
CA GLN A 64 2.65 -8.89 -11.04
C GLN A 64 2.63 -8.43 -9.57
N LYS A 65 3.30 -7.30 -9.30
CA LYS A 65 3.45 -6.74 -7.94
C LYS A 65 3.17 -5.25 -7.96
N ILE A 66 2.04 -4.87 -7.38
CA ILE A 66 1.59 -3.48 -7.24
C ILE A 66 1.61 -3.06 -5.77
N SER A 67 1.79 -1.78 -5.51
CA SER A 67 1.76 -1.23 -4.15
C SER A 67 1.22 0.19 -4.15
N THR A 68 0.54 0.57 -3.07
CA THR A 68 0.10 1.95 -2.85
C THR A 68 0.29 2.35 -1.40
N THR A 69 0.39 3.64 -1.13
CA THR A 69 0.43 4.18 0.23
C THR A 69 -0.78 5.07 0.47
N VAL A 70 -1.49 4.81 1.55
CA VAL A 70 -2.67 5.57 1.94
C VAL A 70 -2.37 6.30 3.25
N CYS A 71 -2.63 7.61 3.29
CA CYS A 71 -2.57 8.39 4.51
C CYS A 71 -3.88 8.25 5.30
N PHE A 72 -3.80 8.31 6.62
CA PHE A 72 -4.95 8.22 7.52
C PHE A 72 -5.94 9.39 7.43
N PHE A 73 -5.67 10.40 6.59
CA PHE A 73 -6.62 11.48 6.29
C PHE A 73 -7.62 11.10 5.18
N PHE A 74 -7.38 9.99 4.46
CA PHE A 74 -8.27 9.43 3.44
C PHE A 74 -8.98 8.10 3.83
N PRO A 75 -9.41 7.88 5.10
CA PRO A 75 -9.98 6.60 5.51
C PRO A 75 -11.39 6.38 4.95
N SER A 76 -12.10 7.43 4.53
CA SER A 76 -13.50 7.36 4.11
C SER A 76 -13.71 6.77 2.72
N ILE A 77 -12.76 6.90 1.77
CA ILE A 77 -12.96 6.41 0.40
C ILE A 77 -12.54 4.94 0.24
N PHE A 78 -11.51 4.49 0.97
CA PHE A 78 -10.98 3.14 0.77
C PHE A 78 -11.75 2.05 1.54
N GLN A 79 -12.42 2.39 2.65
CA GLN A 79 -13.27 1.44 3.40
C GLN A 79 -14.59 1.12 2.69
N ALA A 80 -15.07 2.01 1.81
CA ALA A 80 -16.39 1.88 1.19
C ALA A 80 -16.43 1.00 -0.07
N GLN A 81 -15.29 0.48 -0.54
CA GLN A 81 -15.17 -0.30 -1.79
C GLN A 81 -14.70 -1.75 -1.60
N CYS A 82 -14.61 -2.24 -0.36
CA CYS A 82 -14.49 -3.67 -0.07
C CYS A 82 -15.85 -4.29 0.24
#